data_AF-A0A8H4B8J5-F1
#
_entry.id   AF-A0A8H4B8J5-F1
#
_cell.length_a   1.000
_cell.length_b   1.000
_cell.length_c   1.000
_cell.angle_alpha   90.00
_cell.angle_beta   90.00
_cell.angle_gamma   90.00
#
_symmetry.space_group_name_H-M   'P 1'
#
loop_
_entity.id
_entity.type
_entity.pdbx_description
1 polymer ?
#
loop_
_entity_poly.entity_id
_entity_poly.type
_entity_poly.pdbx_seq_one_letter_code
_entity_poly.pdbx_strand_id
1 'polypeptide(L)'
;MLQSVFARVTERKQLIRDILELSAQKDFYTTFTPSAHWPFKDVASKKCRLLVLDSSFNPPTKAHAKLLQTSLETYPAGYFDGSLLLFSTNNVDKTLTGASVLQRAQMMEMIALQYPNTAVGFTPHGRFMDKAKYIHSWFADTHTSSQLELYFIVGYDTMIRLLDPKYYNGTSVKDALTPFF
;
A
#
# COMPACT_ATOMS: atom_id res chain seq x y z
N MET A 1 -14.94 -13.51 27.38
CA MET A 1 -14.88 -12.39 26.40
C MET A 1 -13.50 -11.75 26.32
N LEU A 2 -12.82 -11.37 27.42
CA LEU A 2 -11.45 -10.83 27.34
C LEU A 2 -10.40 -11.85 26.86
N GLN A 3 -10.42 -13.08 27.39
CA GLN A 3 -9.46 -14.13 27.00
C GLN A 3 -9.51 -14.44 25.48
N SER A 4 -10.71 -14.42 24.88
CA SER A 4 -10.88 -14.61 23.43
C SER A 4 -10.38 -13.44 22.60
N VAL A 5 -10.39 -12.21 23.12
CA VAL A 5 -9.82 -11.04 22.43
C VAL A 5 -8.30 -11.09 22.47
N PHE A 6 -7.70 -11.41 23.62
CA PHE A 6 -6.25 -11.56 23.75
C PHE A 6 -5.68 -12.68 22.89
N ALA A 7 -6.38 -13.81 22.79
CA ALA A 7 -6.02 -14.90 21.88
C ALA A 7 -5.96 -14.42 20.42
N ARG A 8 -7.02 -13.76 19.93
CA ARG A 8 -7.08 -13.21 18.57
C ARG A 8 -5.99 -12.19 18.27
N VAL A 9 -5.68 -11.31 19.21
CA VAL A 9 -4.59 -10.32 19.04
C VAL A 9 -3.23 -11.03 18.95
N THR A 10 -3.02 -12.07 19.76
CA THR A 10 -1.77 -12.85 19.77
C THR A 10 -1.61 -13.64 18.48
N GLU A 11 -2.66 -14.34 18.05
CA GLU A 11 -2.69 -15.07 16.77
C GLU A 11 -2.43 -14.13 15.60
N ARG A 12 -3.10 -12.97 15.56
CA ARG A 12 -2.90 -12.00 14.48
C ARG A 12 -1.48 -11.45 14.48
N LYS A 13 -0.91 -11.17 15.66
CA LYS A 13 0.49 -10.73 15.79
C LYS A 13 1.46 -11.79 15.26
N GLN A 14 1.22 -13.07 15.54
CA GLN A 14 2.07 -14.15 15.05
C GLN A 14 1.95 -14.27 13.53
N LEU A 15 0.74 -14.28 13.00
CA LEU A 15 0.49 -14.35 11.56
C LEU A 15 1.18 -13.21 10.78
N ILE A 16 1.13 -11.97 11.29
CA ILE A 16 1.83 -10.85 10.65
C ILE A 16 3.35 -11.08 10.67
N ARG A 17 3.92 -11.58 11.77
CA ARG A 17 5.36 -11.91 11.81
C ARG A 17 5.73 -12.95 10.77
N ASP A 18 4.97 -14.04 10.71
CA ASP A 18 5.23 -15.12 9.77
C ASP A 18 5.17 -14.60 8.32
N ILE A 19 4.20 -13.74 7.99
CA ILE A 19 4.11 -13.11 6.67
C ILE A 19 5.32 -12.22 6.39
N LEU A 20 5.75 -11.39 7.35
CA LEU A 20 6.92 -10.53 7.21
C LEU A 20 8.20 -11.33 6.97
N GLU A 21 8.38 -12.44 7.69
CA GLU A 21 9.54 -13.35 7.55
C GLU A 21 9.52 -14.08 6.19
N LEU A 22 8.39 -14.69 5.83
CA LEU A 22 8.22 -15.41 4.57
C LEU A 22 8.30 -14.50 3.34
N SER A 23 8.05 -13.20 3.51
CA SER A 23 8.04 -12.22 2.43
C SER A 23 9.27 -11.30 2.43
N ALA A 24 10.28 -11.59 3.24
CA ALA A 24 11.48 -10.74 3.39
C ALA A 24 12.21 -10.45 2.06
N GLN A 25 12.13 -11.37 1.10
CA GLN A 25 12.76 -11.25 -0.23
C GLN A 25 11.79 -10.81 -1.34
N LYS A 26 10.53 -10.49 -1.01
CA LYS A 26 9.54 -10.07 -2.00
C LYS A 26 9.60 -8.56 -2.23
N ASP A 27 9.43 -8.16 -3.49
CA ASP A 27 9.38 -6.75 -3.87
C ASP A 27 8.04 -6.06 -3.54
N PHE A 28 6.98 -6.85 -3.37
CA PHE A 28 5.69 -6.40 -2.85
C PHE A 28 4.94 -7.59 -2.21
N TYR A 29 4.23 -7.33 -1.12
CA TYR A 29 3.35 -8.31 -0.48
C TYR A 29 2.32 -7.63 0.43
N THR A 30 1.23 -8.34 0.74
CA THR A 30 0.17 -7.87 1.65
C THR A 30 0.23 -8.60 2.99
N THR A 31 0.12 -7.88 4.11
CA THR A 31 -0.09 -8.51 5.43
C THR A 31 -1.57 -8.69 5.76
N PHE A 32 -2.43 -7.88 5.13
CA PHE A 32 -3.87 -7.92 5.30
C PHE A 32 -4.58 -7.61 4.00
N THR A 33 -5.56 -8.44 3.66
CA THR A 33 -6.59 -8.13 2.67
C THR A 33 -7.96 -8.29 3.33
N PRO A 34 -8.94 -7.43 2.97
CA PRO A 34 -10.29 -7.47 3.54
C PRO A 34 -11.12 -8.64 3.00
N SER A 35 -10.70 -9.24 1.88
CA SER A 35 -11.32 -10.43 1.29
C SER A 35 -10.30 -11.22 0.46
N ALA A 36 -10.64 -12.47 0.12
CA ALA A 36 -9.84 -13.32 -0.77
C ALA A 36 -9.79 -12.82 -2.22
N HIS A 37 -10.71 -11.94 -2.61
CA HIS A 37 -10.84 -11.41 -3.98
C HIS A 37 -10.28 -9.99 -4.11
N TRP A 38 -9.72 -9.43 -3.03
CA TRP A 38 -9.07 -8.12 -3.09
C TRP A 38 -7.96 -8.11 -4.15
N PRO A 39 -7.82 -7.06 -4.98
CA PRO A 39 -8.48 -5.74 -4.87
C PRO A 39 -9.83 -5.61 -5.57
N PHE A 40 -10.35 -6.67 -6.19
CA PHE A 40 -11.58 -6.57 -6.97
C PHE A 40 -12.82 -6.38 -6.10
N LYS A 41 -13.70 -5.49 -6.57
CA LYS A 41 -15.09 -5.46 -6.13
C LYS A 41 -15.94 -6.48 -6.91
N ASP A 42 -15.64 -6.64 -8.19
CA ASP A 42 -16.21 -7.65 -9.09
C ASP A 42 -15.08 -8.38 -9.82
N VAL A 43 -14.96 -9.69 -9.57
CA VAL A 43 -13.93 -10.57 -10.15
C VAL A 43 -14.03 -10.71 -11.66
N ALA A 44 -15.19 -10.38 -12.25
CA ALA A 44 -15.38 -10.38 -13.70
C ALA A 44 -14.85 -9.09 -14.36
N SER A 45 -14.44 -8.09 -13.59
CA SER A 45 -13.97 -6.82 -14.13
C SER A 45 -12.63 -6.98 -14.87
N LYS A 46 -12.60 -6.49 -16.11
CA LYS A 46 -11.37 -6.42 -16.92
C LYS A 46 -10.41 -5.31 -16.48
N LYS A 47 -10.86 -4.42 -15.59
CA LYS A 47 -10.07 -3.31 -15.06
C LYS A 47 -10.18 -3.25 -13.54
N CYS A 48 -9.07 -2.98 -12.87
CA CYS A 48 -9.02 -2.74 -11.44
C CYS A 48 -8.38 -1.38 -11.17
N ARG A 49 -9.09 -0.50 -10.47
CA ARG A 49 -8.57 0.80 -10.01
C ARG A 49 -8.23 0.71 -8.55
N LEU A 50 -6.96 0.83 -8.23
CA LEU A 50 -6.45 0.72 -6.87
C LEU A 50 -5.95 2.07 -6.37
N LEU A 51 -6.61 2.60 -5.33
CA LEU A 51 -6.18 3.80 -4.61
C LEU A 51 -5.08 3.45 -3.62
N VAL A 52 -3.91 4.11 -3.72
CA VAL A 52 -2.73 3.80 -2.90
C VAL A 52 -2.38 4.98 -2.00
N LEU A 53 -2.45 4.78 -0.69
CA LEU A 53 -1.91 5.71 0.31
C LEU A 53 -0.54 5.21 0.77
N ASP A 54 0.52 5.79 0.21
CA ASP A 54 1.90 5.50 0.56
C ASP A 54 2.40 6.43 1.69
N SER A 55 2.82 5.86 2.81
CA SER A 55 3.35 6.63 3.96
C SER A 55 4.23 5.77 4.87
N SER A 56 4.97 6.41 5.77
CA SER A 56 5.76 5.70 6.79
C SER A 56 4.91 5.10 7.92
N PHE A 57 3.67 5.58 8.10
CA PHE A 57 2.73 5.12 9.13
C PHE A 57 3.38 4.91 10.52
N ASN A 58 4.10 5.91 11.02
CA ASN A 58 4.97 5.77 12.20
C ASN A 58 4.62 6.74 13.36
N PRO A 59 3.56 6.50 14.14
CA PRO A 59 2.43 5.59 13.86
C PRO A 59 1.48 6.18 12.79
N PRO A 60 0.54 5.40 12.24
CA PRO A 60 -0.56 5.98 11.48
C PRO A 60 -1.39 6.93 12.37
N THR A 61 -2.00 7.94 11.75
CA THR A 61 -2.71 9.02 12.46
C THR A 61 -4.07 9.28 11.83
N LYS A 62 -4.91 10.07 12.51
CA LYS A 62 -6.20 10.55 11.96
C LYS A 62 -6.04 11.31 10.63
N ALA A 63 -4.89 11.95 10.40
CA ALA A 63 -4.62 12.64 9.13
C ALA A 63 -4.50 11.65 7.97
N HIS A 64 -3.83 10.51 8.17
CA HIS A 64 -3.77 9.44 7.16
C HIS A 64 -5.16 8.90 6.84
N ALA A 65 -5.95 8.62 7.87
CA ALA A 65 -7.32 8.15 7.73
C ALA A 65 -8.19 9.16 6.96
N LYS A 66 -8.09 10.46 7.30
CA LYS A 66 -8.84 11.51 6.60
C LYS A 66 -8.37 11.72 5.16
N LEU A 67 -7.09 11.55 4.85
CA LEU A 67 -6.58 11.59 3.47
C LEU A 67 -7.18 10.47 2.62
N LEU A 68 -7.20 9.24 3.13
CA LEU A 68 -7.85 8.11 2.45
C LEU A 68 -9.33 8.38 2.26
N GLN A 69 -10.03 8.76 3.33
CA GLN A 69 -11.47 9.07 3.29
C GLN A 69 -11.79 10.14 2.25
N THR A 70 -11.11 11.28 2.31
CA THR A 70 -11.38 12.42 1.42
C THR A 70 -11.08 12.06 -0.03
N SER A 71 -10.04 11.26 -0.28
CA SER A 71 -9.72 10.76 -1.63
C SER A 71 -10.81 9.84 -2.16
N LEU A 72 -11.36 8.94 -1.33
CA LEU A 72 -12.50 8.09 -1.71
C LEU A 72 -13.77 8.90 -1.98
N GLU A 73 -14.03 9.93 -1.16
CA GLU A 73 -15.20 10.82 -1.27
C GLU A 73 -15.11 11.78 -2.48
N THR A 74 -13.90 12.05 -2.99
CA THR A 74 -13.69 12.94 -4.14
C THR A 74 -14.15 12.32 -5.45
N TYR A 75 -14.14 10.99 -5.55
CA TYR A 75 -14.56 10.27 -6.75
C TYR A 75 -15.97 9.70 -6.57
N PRO A 76 -16.70 9.41 -7.67
CA PRO A 76 -18.00 8.75 -7.59
C PRO A 76 -17.92 7.45 -6.78
N ALA A 77 -19.01 7.14 -6.07
CA ALA A 77 -19.08 5.91 -5.28
C ALA A 77 -18.80 4.67 -6.16
N GLY A 78 -17.86 3.83 -5.72
CA GLY A 78 -17.43 2.65 -6.48
C GLY A 78 -16.49 2.94 -7.65
N TYR A 79 -15.93 4.15 -7.75
CA TYR A 79 -14.89 4.46 -8.74
C TYR A 79 -13.64 3.60 -8.57
N PHE A 80 -13.21 3.38 -7.32
CA PHE A 80 -12.11 2.50 -6.97
C PHE A 80 -12.64 1.10 -6.61
N ASP A 81 -11.94 0.07 -7.09
CA ASP A 81 -12.23 -1.32 -6.74
C ASP A 81 -11.73 -1.62 -5.33
N GLY A 82 -10.55 -1.09 -4.97
CA GLY A 82 -9.95 -1.28 -3.66
C GLY A 82 -9.03 -0.12 -3.26
N SER A 83 -8.60 -0.14 -2.02
CA SER A 83 -7.56 0.77 -1.50
C SER A 83 -6.42 0.01 -0.87
N LEU A 84 -5.23 0.61 -0.84
CA LEU A 84 -4.00 0.04 -0.30
C LEU A 84 -3.31 1.05 0.60
N LEU A 85 -3.11 0.69 1.87
CA LEU A 85 -2.15 1.36 2.75
C LEU A 85 -0.78 0.75 2.48
N LEU A 86 0.13 1.50 1.86
CA LEU A 86 1.44 1.01 1.43
C LEU A 86 2.55 1.55 2.32
N PHE A 87 3.33 0.66 2.91
CA PHE A 87 4.54 1.01 3.67
C PHE A 87 5.81 0.55 2.94
N SER A 88 6.75 1.48 2.75
CA SER A 88 8.09 1.16 2.25
C SER A 88 9.06 0.89 3.40
N THR A 89 9.65 -0.32 3.44
CA THR A 89 10.58 -0.73 4.50
C THR A 89 11.96 -0.08 4.37
N ASN A 90 12.40 0.21 3.14
CA ASN A 90 13.62 0.98 2.87
C ASN A 90 13.24 2.34 2.26
N ASN A 91 12.99 3.33 3.12
CA ASN A 91 12.92 4.71 2.66
C ASN A 91 14.34 5.22 2.40
N VAL A 92 14.59 5.70 1.17
CA VAL A 92 15.90 6.17 0.68
C VAL A 92 16.57 7.19 1.62
N ASP A 93 15.79 7.90 2.44
CA ASP A 93 16.26 9.01 3.28
C ASP A 93 16.13 8.78 4.80
N LYS A 94 15.67 7.62 5.30
CA LYS A 94 15.35 7.46 6.74
C LYS A 94 15.76 6.11 7.34
N THR A 95 16.54 6.16 8.42
CA THR A 95 16.65 5.06 9.38
C THR A 95 15.29 4.82 10.06
N LEU A 96 14.93 3.54 10.26
CA LEU A 96 13.69 3.17 10.95
C LEU A 96 13.77 3.60 12.43
N THR A 97 13.12 4.71 12.79
CA THR A 97 12.96 5.16 14.19
C THR A 97 11.50 4.97 14.65
N GLY A 98 11.25 4.85 15.96
CA GLY A 98 9.89 4.72 16.51
C GLY A 98 9.31 3.30 16.40
N ALA A 99 8.09 3.17 15.86
CA ALA A 99 7.38 1.90 15.79
C ALA A 99 8.06 0.91 14.84
N SER A 100 8.13 -0.36 15.23
CA SER A 100 8.67 -1.43 14.40
C SER A 100 7.78 -1.74 13.19
N VAL A 101 8.33 -2.42 12.17
CA VAL A 101 7.58 -2.88 10.99
C VAL A 101 6.31 -3.65 11.39
N LEU A 102 6.43 -4.55 12.37
CA LEU A 102 5.31 -5.31 12.92
C LEU A 102 4.25 -4.40 13.57
N GLN A 103 4.68 -3.43 14.40
CA GLN A 103 3.75 -2.49 15.03
C GLN A 103 3.03 -1.63 14.00
N ARG A 104 3.74 -1.17 12.95
CA ARG A 104 3.13 -0.41 11.86
C ARG A 104 2.10 -1.24 11.10
N ALA A 105 2.41 -2.50 10.78
CA ALA A 105 1.45 -3.43 10.16
C ALA A 105 0.18 -3.54 11.01
N GLN A 106 0.31 -3.81 12.31
CA GLN A 106 -0.84 -3.92 13.23
C GLN A 106 -1.70 -2.64 13.26
N MET A 107 -1.05 -1.47 13.34
CA MET A 107 -1.78 -0.20 13.39
C MET A 107 -2.39 0.18 12.02
N MET A 108 -1.74 -0.17 10.91
CA MET A 108 -2.28 0.01 9.56
C MET A 108 -3.51 -0.87 9.34
N GLU A 109 -3.51 -2.11 9.82
CA GLU A 109 -4.70 -2.99 9.76
C GLU A 109 -5.89 -2.41 10.51
N MET A 110 -5.66 -1.76 11.65
CA MET A 110 -6.73 -1.07 12.37
C MET A 110 -7.35 0.06 11.56
N ILE A 111 -6.57 0.77 10.74
CA ILE A 111 -7.13 1.74 9.78
C ILE A 111 -7.85 1.00 8.65
N ALA A 112 -7.23 0.01 8.04
CA ALA A 112 -7.78 -0.71 6.88
C ALA A 112 -9.17 -1.30 7.17
N LEU A 113 -9.39 -1.82 8.39
CA LEU A 113 -10.68 -2.35 8.84
C LEU A 113 -11.81 -1.30 8.92
N GLN A 114 -11.48 -0.01 8.96
CA GLN A 114 -12.46 1.08 9.03
C GLN A 114 -12.89 1.59 7.65
N TYR A 115 -12.24 1.13 6.57
CA TYR A 115 -12.47 1.62 5.21
C TYR A 115 -12.86 0.48 4.26
N PRO A 116 -13.73 0.75 3.28
CA PRO A 116 -14.20 -0.28 2.35
C PRO A 116 -13.04 -0.83 1.51
N ASN A 117 -13.01 -2.15 1.35
CA ASN A 117 -12.07 -2.89 0.51
C ASN A 117 -10.61 -2.40 0.59
N THR A 118 -10.15 -2.07 1.81
CA THR A 118 -8.80 -1.53 2.05
C THR A 118 -7.86 -2.62 2.56
N ALA A 119 -6.70 -2.78 1.91
CA ALA A 119 -5.65 -3.71 2.28
C ALA A 119 -4.42 -3.01 2.87
N VAL A 120 -3.51 -3.80 3.44
CA VAL A 120 -2.21 -3.35 3.93
C VAL A 120 -1.11 -4.07 3.14
N GLY A 121 -0.24 -3.27 2.51
CA GLY A 121 0.86 -3.76 1.70
C GLY A 121 2.21 -3.19 2.10
N PHE A 122 3.25 -3.95 1.78
CA PHE A 122 4.64 -3.69 2.10
C PHE A 122 5.49 -3.82 0.84
N THR A 123 6.54 -3.01 0.76
CA THR A 123 7.53 -3.05 -0.33
C THR A 123 8.89 -2.57 0.18
N PRO A 124 10.02 -3.12 -0.28
CA PRO A 124 11.34 -2.58 0.03
C PRO A 124 11.68 -1.35 -0.83
N HIS A 125 10.83 -0.98 -1.79
CA HIS A 125 11.16 0.06 -2.76
C HIS A 125 10.76 1.45 -2.28
N GLY A 126 11.68 2.41 -2.36
CA GLY A 126 11.42 3.80 -1.95
C GLY A 126 10.86 4.69 -3.06
N ARG A 127 11.21 4.43 -4.32
CA ARG A 127 10.78 5.23 -5.48
C ARG A 127 9.42 4.80 -5.99
N PHE A 128 8.56 5.75 -6.37
CA PHE A 128 7.20 5.47 -6.84
C PHE A 128 7.14 4.57 -8.07
N MET A 129 8.08 4.72 -9.01
CA MET A 129 8.16 3.89 -10.22
C MET A 129 8.41 2.42 -9.87
N ASP A 130 9.32 2.16 -8.93
CA ASP A 130 9.60 0.80 -8.47
C ASP A 130 8.38 0.23 -7.74
N LYS A 131 7.76 1.01 -6.84
CA LYS A 131 6.51 0.61 -6.15
C LYS A 131 5.43 0.21 -7.15
N ALA A 132 5.17 1.07 -8.15
CA ALA A 132 4.17 0.79 -9.18
C ALA A 132 4.50 -0.47 -9.97
N LYS A 133 5.74 -0.60 -10.46
CA LYS A 133 6.23 -1.78 -11.20
C LYS A 133 5.96 -3.07 -10.45
N TYR A 134 6.32 -3.14 -9.18
CA TYR A 134 6.20 -4.38 -8.40
C TYR A 134 4.77 -4.68 -7.95
N ILE A 135 3.94 -3.65 -7.72
CA ILE A 135 2.50 -3.85 -7.52
C ILE A 135 1.85 -4.38 -8.81
N HIS A 136 2.22 -3.87 -9.98
CA HIS A 136 1.74 -4.40 -11.27
C HIS A 136 2.18 -5.84 -11.50
N SER A 137 3.44 -6.19 -11.20
CA SER A 137 3.95 -7.56 -11.32
C SER A 137 3.16 -8.52 -10.42
N TRP A 138 3.01 -8.17 -9.13
CA TRP A 138 2.23 -8.96 -8.19
C TRP A 138 0.77 -9.15 -8.64
N PHE A 139 0.17 -8.09 -9.19
CA PHE A 139 -1.20 -8.15 -9.66
C PHE A 139 -1.32 -9.05 -10.90
N ALA A 140 -0.41 -8.95 -11.86
CA ALA A 140 -0.41 -9.77 -13.07
C ALA A 140 -0.22 -11.27 -12.78
N ASP A 141 0.61 -11.60 -11.78
CA ASP A 141 0.83 -12.98 -11.32
C ASP A 141 -0.45 -13.60 -10.72
N THR A 142 -1.31 -12.76 -10.15
CA THR A 142 -2.53 -13.21 -9.44
C THR A 142 -3.79 -13.06 -10.30
N HIS A 143 -3.80 -12.13 -11.27
CA HIS A 143 -4.97 -11.71 -12.04
C HIS A 143 -4.64 -11.50 -13.52
N THR A 144 -4.45 -12.61 -14.23
CA THR A 144 -3.93 -12.64 -15.61
C THR A 144 -4.83 -12.00 -16.68
N SER A 145 -6.12 -11.80 -16.38
CA SER A 145 -7.13 -11.35 -17.36
C SER A 145 -7.60 -9.90 -17.17
N SER A 146 -6.96 -9.15 -16.28
CA SER A 146 -7.40 -7.80 -15.91
C SER A 146 -6.24 -6.82 -15.92
N GLN A 147 -6.52 -5.55 -16.22
CA GLN A 147 -5.57 -4.46 -16.18
C GLN A 147 -5.66 -3.72 -14.83
N LEU A 148 -4.52 -3.44 -14.21
CA LEU A 148 -4.45 -2.60 -13.02
C LEU A 148 -4.18 -1.14 -13.40
N GLU A 149 -4.90 -0.21 -12.76
CA GLU A 149 -4.65 1.23 -12.78
C GLU A 149 -4.38 1.69 -11.34
N LEU A 150 -3.20 2.29 -11.10
CA LEU A 150 -2.78 2.76 -9.78
C LEU A 150 -3.04 4.26 -9.62
N TYR A 151 -3.65 4.64 -8.50
CA TYR A 151 -3.92 6.03 -8.14
C TYR A 151 -3.22 6.35 -6.83
N PHE A 152 -2.08 7.03 -6.86
CA PHE A 152 -1.34 7.38 -5.65
C PHE A 152 -1.86 8.68 -5.03
N ILE A 153 -2.16 8.63 -3.73
CA ILE A 153 -2.39 9.82 -2.91
C ILE A 153 -1.02 10.41 -2.58
N VAL A 154 -0.70 11.57 -3.17
CA VAL A 154 0.57 12.26 -2.97
C VAL A 154 0.36 13.65 -2.42
N GLY A 155 1.11 13.99 -1.38
CA GLY A 155 1.20 15.37 -0.88
C GLY A 155 2.07 16.23 -1.80
N TYR A 156 1.91 17.55 -1.70
CA TYR A 156 2.66 18.51 -2.52
C TYR A 156 4.18 18.33 -2.42
N ASP A 157 4.73 18.21 -1.22
CA ASP A 157 6.18 18.02 -1.02
C ASP A 157 6.69 16.70 -1.65
N THR A 158 5.86 15.66 -1.64
CA THR A 158 6.19 14.39 -2.31
C THR A 158 6.12 14.53 -3.83
N MET A 159 5.17 15.31 -4.36
CA MET A 159 5.13 15.63 -5.79
C MET A 159 6.37 16.40 -6.23
N ILE A 160 6.81 17.38 -5.45
CA ILE A 160 8.06 18.11 -5.73
C ILE A 160 9.25 17.15 -5.76
N ARG A 161 9.36 16.23 -4.80
CA ARG A 161 10.41 15.19 -4.80
C ARG A 161 10.28 14.22 -5.96
N LEU A 162 9.07 13.85 -6.36
CA LEU A 162 8.83 12.99 -7.50
C LEU A 162 9.35 13.64 -8.78
N LEU A 163 9.25 14.96 -8.92
CA LEU A 163 9.74 15.68 -10.10
C LEU A 163 11.20 16.14 -9.99
N ASP A 164 11.89 15.83 -8.89
CA ASP A 164 13.27 16.26 -8.64
C ASP A 164 14.28 15.30 -9.32
N PRO A 165 15.07 15.77 -10.31
CA PRO A 165 16.03 14.95 -11.06
C PRO A 165 17.05 14.21 -10.20
N LYS A 166 17.35 14.69 -8.98
CA LYS A 166 18.37 14.05 -8.12
C LYS A 166 18.03 12.62 -7.72
N TYR A 167 16.75 12.22 -7.80
CA TYR A 167 16.30 10.86 -7.46
C TYR A 167 16.40 9.84 -8.61
N TYR A 168 16.89 10.26 -9.79
CA TYR A 168 16.83 9.46 -11.02
C TYR A 168 18.18 8.94 -11.53
N ASN A 169 19.28 9.15 -10.78
CA ASN A 169 20.61 8.57 -11.07
C ASN A 169 21.03 8.67 -12.56
N GLY A 170 20.80 9.82 -13.19
CA GLY A 170 21.14 10.08 -14.59
C GLY A 170 20.08 9.69 -15.63
N THR A 171 19.00 9.00 -15.22
CA THR A 171 17.80 8.85 -16.05
C THR A 171 17.02 10.17 -16.04
N SER A 172 16.46 10.60 -17.18
CA SER A 172 15.63 11.80 -17.17
C SER A 172 14.33 11.55 -16.40
N VAL A 173 13.79 12.57 -15.73
CA VAL A 173 12.50 12.48 -15.01
C VAL A 173 11.40 12.02 -15.96
N LYS A 174 11.41 12.50 -17.21
CA LYS A 174 10.45 12.12 -18.24
C LYS A 174 10.50 10.62 -18.53
N ASP A 175 11.69 10.09 -18.82
CA ASP A 175 11.84 8.68 -19.19
C ASP A 175 11.45 7.78 -18.02
N ALA A 176 11.85 8.15 -16.80
CA ALA A 176 11.53 7.39 -15.61
C ALA A 176 10.05 7.39 -15.25
N LEU A 177 9.31 8.46 -15.56
CA LEU A 177 7.87 8.56 -15.31
C LEU A 177 7.01 8.08 -16.47
N THR A 178 7.58 7.65 -17.60
CA THR A 178 6.85 7.05 -18.74
C THR A 178 5.82 5.98 -18.32
N PRO A 179 6.05 5.12 -17.32
CA PRO A 179 5.02 4.16 -16.90
C PRO A 179 3.73 4.79 -16.33
N PHE A 180 3.74 6.09 -16.01
CA PHE A 180 2.59 6.83 -15.50
C PHE A 180 1.86 7.71 -16.53
N PHE A 181 2.43 7.91 -17.73
CA PHE A 181 1.93 8.84 -18.76
C PHE A 181 2.01 8.25 -20.17
#